data_AF-A0AA88UZM4-F1
#
_entry.id   AF-A0AA88UZM4-F1
#
_cell.length_a   1.000
_cell.length_b   1.000
_cell.length_c   1.000
_cell.angle_alpha   90.00
_cell.angle_beta   90.00
_cell.angle_gamma   90.00
#
_symmetry.space_group_name_H-M   'P 1'
#
loop_
_entity.id
_entity.type
_entity.pdbx_description
1 polymer ?
#
loop_
_entity_poly.entity_id
_entity_poly.type
_entity_poly.pdbx_seq_one_letter_code
_entity_poly.pdbx_strand_id
1 'polypeptide(L)'
;GGFDDSPLWNHVKVTGGGAGGGGNRHWMCNYCNKKVTGSYSKVKGHLLAIPLCGVTACNNLSAEIMKAIKEEHDDAERRKRIRILEARKHADYLTLPDGSDLLQNKKQKASGPPEKAFNVVERNIADKRASRMFYATALTPEASGLHVVRPMP
;
A
#
# COMPACT_ATOMS: atom_id res chain seq x y z
N GLY A 1 11.84 21.06 -0.93
CA GLY A 1 11.42 19.66 -1.14
C GLY A 1 11.05 19.09 0.20
N GLY A 2 9.74 18.90 0.43
CA GLY A 2 9.18 18.69 1.77
C GLY A 2 9.64 17.39 2.43
N PHE A 3 10.24 17.52 3.61
CA PHE A 3 10.42 16.41 4.55
C PHE A 3 9.15 16.17 5.39
N ASP A 4 8.05 16.83 5.04
CA ASP A 4 6.79 16.93 5.81
C ASP A 4 6.07 15.60 6.07
N ASP A 5 6.48 14.54 5.38
CA ASP A 5 5.93 13.21 5.53
C ASP A 5 6.81 12.29 6.41
N SER A 6 7.95 12.79 6.89
CA SER A 6 8.94 12.01 7.64
C SER A 6 9.44 12.73 8.90
N PRO A 7 8.54 12.95 9.90
CA PRO A 7 8.83 13.75 11.09
C PRO A 7 10.02 13.21 11.91
N LEU A 8 10.29 11.91 11.86
CA LEU A 8 11.40 11.30 12.58
C LEU A 8 12.78 11.83 12.17
N TRP A 9 12.94 12.46 10.99
CA TRP A 9 14.21 13.08 10.61
C TRP A 9 14.56 14.31 11.46
N ASN A 10 13.60 14.99 12.09
CA ASN A 10 13.89 16.11 13.00
C ASN A 10 14.64 15.66 14.26
N HIS A 11 14.55 14.38 14.60
CA HIS A 11 15.16 13.80 15.79
C HIS A 11 16.57 13.24 15.54
N VAL A 12 17.07 13.33 14.31
CA VAL A 12 18.41 12.85 13.92
C VAL A 12 19.12 13.85 13.03
N LYS A 13 20.44 13.99 13.21
CA LYS A 13 21.28 14.83 12.36
C LYS A 13 21.87 14.02 11.22
N VAL A 14 21.44 14.29 9.99
CA VAL A 14 22.06 13.69 8.79
C VAL A 14 23.48 14.28 8.64
N THR A 15 24.49 13.42 8.71
CA THR A 15 25.91 13.81 8.70
C THR A 15 26.59 13.53 7.36
N GLY A 16 25.96 12.75 6.48
CA GLY A 16 26.45 12.50 5.13
C GLY A 16 25.55 11.58 4.33
N GLY A 17 25.84 11.46 3.04
CA GLY A 17 25.07 10.62 2.11
C GLY A 17 24.04 11.42 1.31
N GLY A 18 24.44 11.84 0.11
CA GLY A 18 23.56 12.52 -0.84
C GLY A 18 24.34 13.35 -1.86
N ALA A 19 25.16 12.71 -2.70
CA ALA A 19 25.69 13.33 -3.94
C ALA A 19 26.19 12.31 -4.97
N GLY A 20 26.60 11.08 -4.58
CA GLY A 20 27.36 10.18 -5.46
C GLY A 20 26.88 8.73 -5.59
N GLY A 21 25.57 8.47 -5.61
CA GLY A 21 25.04 7.17 -6.10
C GLY A 21 24.83 6.03 -5.09
N GLY A 22 25.14 6.20 -3.81
CA GLY A 22 24.86 5.20 -2.75
C GLY A 22 23.58 5.50 -1.97
N GLY A 23 22.60 4.58 -1.98
CA GLY A 23 21.25 4.78 -1.39
C GLY A 23 21.15 4.89 0.14
N ASN A 24 22.26 4.84 0.88
CA ASN A 24 22.27 4.89 2.34
C ASN A 24 22.75 6.25 2.88
N ARG A 25 21.92 6.86 3.74
CA ARG A 25 22.27 8.09 4.46
C ARG A 25 22.97 7.74 5.77
N HIS A 26 23.92 8.58 6.15
CA HIS A 26 24.58 8.55 7.45
C HIS A 26 23.90 9.56 8.35
N TRP A 27 23.44 9.12 9.51
CA TRP A 27 22.74 9.96 10.46
C TRP A 27 23.20 9.69 11.89
N MET A 28 23.08 10.71 12.72
CA MET A 28 23.43 10.69 14.13
C MET A 28 22.19 10.94 14.96
N CYS A 29 21.94 10.11 15.97
CA CYS A 29 20.85 10.33 16.90
C CYS A 29 21.15 11.55 17.81
N ASN A 30 20.19 12.45 17.98
CA ASN A 30 20.39 13.64 18.85
C ASN A 30 20.38 13.30 20.34
N TYR A 31 19.92 12.11 20.74
CA TYR A 31 19.77 11.71 22.14
C TYR A 31 20.91 10.82 22.64
N CYS A 32 21.37 9.88 21.82
CA CYS A 32 22.48 8.98 22.17
C CYS A 32 23.75 9.20 21.37
N ASN A 33 23.77 10.17 20.45
CA ASN A 33 24.91 10.49 19.58
C ASN A 33 25.46 9.31 18.77
N LYS A 34 24.75 8.18 18.71
CA LYS A 34 25.11 7.02 17.90
C LYS A 34 25.00 7.39 16.43
N LYS A 35 26.09 7.14 15.69
CA LYS A 35 26.14 7.27 14.23
C LYS A 35 25.68 5.95 13.61
N VAL A 36 24.68 6.01 12.74
CA VAL A 36 24.09 4.85 12.07
C VAL A 36 23.98 5.13 10.58
N THR A 37 24.35 4.15 9.77
CA THR A 37 24.15 4.18 8.32
C THR A 37 22.87 3.43 7.97
N GLY A 38 21.93 4.13 7.34
CA GLY A 38 20.61 3.58 7.10
C GLY A 38 19.64 4.54 6.43
N SER A 39 18.57 3.97 5.92
CA SER A 39 17.38 4.68 5.49
C SER A 39 16.44 4.94 6.68
N TYR A 40 15.31 5.59 6.40
CA TYR A 40 14.28 5.96 7.37
C TYR A 40 13.79 4.79 8.26
N SER A 41 13.80 3.55 7.74
CA SER A 41 13.43 2.35 8.50
C SER A 41 14.35 2.12 9.71
N LYS A 42 15.65 2.38 9.58
CA LYS A 42 16.59 2.27 10.69
C LYS A 42 16.41 3.40 11.71
N VAL A 43 16.04 4.60 11.24
CA VAL A 43 15.68 5.74 12.11
C VAL A 43 14.45 5.37 12.95
N LYS A 44 13.38 4.87 12.31
CA LYS A 44 12.19 4.31 12.99
C LYS A 44 12.58 3.28 14.04
N GLY A 45 13.35 2.25 13.68
CA GLY A 45 13.76 1.21 14.61
C GLY A 45 14.54 1.72 15.82
N HIS A 46 15.40 2.71 15.61
CA HIS A 46 16.21 3.31 16.68
C HIS A 46 15.37 4.13 17.68
N LEU A 47 14.49 4.99 17.17
CA LEU A 47 13.68 5.92 17.99
C LEU A 47 12.48 5.23 18.66
N LEU A 48 11.84 4.30 17.95
CA LEU A 48 10.61 3.62 18.39
C LEU A 48 10.87 2.24 19.00
N ALA A 49 12.14 1.86 19.16
CA ALA A 49 12.57 0.54 19.67
C ALA A 49 11.87 -0.64 18.96
N ILE A 50 11.66 -0.54 17.65
CA ILE A 50 10.96 -1.58 16.88
C ILE A 50 11.90 -2.76 16.67
N PRO A 51 11.50 -3.98 17.08
CA PRO A 51 12.31 -5.19 16.86
C PRO A 51 12.49 -5.46 15.36
N LEU A 52 13.49 -6.28 15.00
CA LEU A 52 13.82 -6.67 13.61
C LEU A 52 14.37 -5.54 12.68
N CYS A 53 14.59 -4.32 13.18
CA CYS A 53 15.14 -3.24 12.35
C CYS A 53 16.68 -3.28 12.15
N GLY A 54 17.37 -4.25 12.76
CA GLY A 54 18.84 -4.39 12.67
C GLY A 54 19.61 -3.21 13.25
N VAL A 55 19.00 -2.46 14.19
CA VAL A 55 19.58 -1.31 14.88
C VAL A 55 19.21 -1.39 16.36
N THR A 56 20.18 -1.09 17.23
CA THR A 56 19.92 -0.96 18.67
C THR A 56 18.99 0.23 18.95
N ALA A 57 18.00 0.04 19.81
CA ALA A 57 17.17 1.12 20.32
C ALA A 57 18.03 2.21 21.01
N CYS A 58 17.51 3.44 21.03
CA CYS A 58 18.15 4.52 21.75
C CYS A 58 18.03 4.31 23.27
N ASN A 59 19.16 4.28 23.97
CA ASN A 59 19.19 4.10 25.43
C ASN A 59 18.94 5.42 26.21
N ASN A 60 19.15 6.57 25.56
CA ASN A 60 19.05 7.90 26.19
C ASN A 60 17.72 8.61 25.86
N LEU A 61 16.78 7.91 25.20
CA LEU A 61 15.45 8.46 24.97
C LEU A 61 14.60 8.27 26.23
N SER A 62 14.14 9.37 26.83
CA SER A 62 13.10 9.31 27.88
C SER A 62 11.83 8.69 27.30
N ALA A 63 11.11 7.93 28.13
CA ALA A 63 9.85 7.29 27.77
C ALA A 63 8.80 8.31 27.27
N GLU A 64 8.81 9.53 27.84
CA GLU A 64 7.89 10.61 27.43
C GLU A 64 8.17 11.10 26.01
N ILE A 65 9.46 11.32 25.69
CA ILE A 65 9.90 11.73 24.36
C ILE A 65 9.62 10.62 23.35
N MET A 66 9.92 9.36 23.71
CA MET A 66 9.62 8.21 22.86
C MET A 66 8.12 8.10 22.55
N LYS A 67 7.26 8.34 23.55
CA LYS A 67 5.80 8.37 23.36
C LYS A 67 5.36 9.49 22.43
N ALA A 68 5.86 10.71 22.62
CA ALA A 68 5.54 11.86 21.77
C ALA A 68 5.95 11.59 20.30
N ILE A 69 7.17 11.10 20.09
CA ILE A 69 7.69 10.74 18.76
C ILE A 69 6.84 9.63 18.12
N LYS A 70 6.41 8.64 18.91
CA LYS A 70 5.54 7.55 18.45
C LYS A 70 4.17 8.04 18.03
N GLU A 71 3.57 8.94 18.81
CA GLU A 71 2.25 9.50 18.51
C GLU A 71 2.28 10.34 17.23
N GLU A 72 3.29 11.20 17.07
CA GLU A 72 3.47 11.99 15.84
C GLU A 72 3.71 11.10 14.62
N HIS A 73 4.49 10.02 14.79
CA HIS A 73 4.72 9.05 13.72
C HIS A 73 3.45 8.30 13.33
N ASP A 74 2.67 7.82 14.31
CA ASP A 74 1.42 7.09 14.06
C ASP A 74 0.38 7.99 13.38
N ASP A 75 0.26 9.23 13.83
CA ASP A 75 -0.65 10.21 13.23
C ASP A 75 -0.28 10.51 11.77
N ALA A 76 1.01 10.68 11.47
CA ALA A 76 1.48 10.85 10.10
C ALA A 76 1.16 9.61 9.23
N GLU A 77 1.40 8.39 9.72
CA GLU A 77 1.07 7.16 8.99
C GLU A 77 -0.44 6.98 8.80
N ARG A 78 -1.25 7.40 9.79
CA ARG A 78 -2.71 7.38 9.71
C ARG A 78 -3.20 8.34 8.63
N ARG A 79 -2.69 9.58 8.61
CA ARG A 79 -3.00 10.56 7.55
C ARG A 79 -2.61 10.04 6.17
N LYS A 80 -1.43 9.43 6.03
CA LYS A 80 -1.03 8.79 4.76
C LYS A 80 -1.95 7.65 4.36
N ARG A 81 -2.32 6.78 5.30
CA ARG A 81 -3.24 5.66 5.03
C ARG A 81 -4.60 6.17 4.56
N ILE A 82 -5.13 7.21 5.21
CA ILE A 82 -6.36 7.87 4.81
C ILE A 82 -6.23 8.43 3.38
N ARG A 83 -5.18 9.21 3.09
CA ARG A 83 -4.93 9.73 1.73
C ARG A 83 -4.81 8.62 0.69
N ILE A 84 -4.13 7.51 1.00
CA ILE A 84 -4.01 6.36 0.09
C ILE A 84 -5.39 5.71 -0.13
N LEU A 85 -6.18 5.54 0.93
CA LEU A 85 -7.53 4.98 0.83
C LEU A 85 -8.46 5.91 0.04
N GLU A 86 -8.40 7.22 0.27
CA GLU A 86 -9.15 8.23 -0.47
C GLU A 86 -8.71 8.29 -1.92
N ALA A 87 -7.41 8.24 -2.22
CA ALA A 87 -6.90 8.18 -3.58
C ALA A 87 -7.34 6.88 -4.29
N ARG A 88 -7.40 5.75 -3.58
CA ARG A 88 -7.96 4.50 -4.11
C ARG A 88 -9.46 4.64 -4.37
N LYS A 89 -10.24 5.15 -3.42
CA LYS A 89 -11.68 5.42 -3.58
C LYS A 89 -11.94 6.38 -4.74
N HIS A 90 -11.13 7.44 -4.87
CA HIS A 90 -11.23 8.40 -5.96
C HIS A 90 -10.83 7.78 -7.29
N ALA A 91 -9.80 6.93 -7.32
CA ALA A 91 -9.48 6.16 -8.52
C ALA A 91 -10.60 5.20 -8.89
N ASP A 92 -11.22 4.52 -7.92
CA ASP A 92 -12.38 3.64 -8.14
C ASP A 92 -13.61 4.45 -8.62
N TYR A 93 -13.78 5.68 -8.14
CA TYR A 93 -14.87 6.60 -8.52
C TYR A 93 -14.65 7.24 -9.90
N LEU A 94 -13.43 7.66 -10.24
CA LEU A 94 -13.07 8.14 -11.58
C LEU A 94 -13.00 7.03 -12.63
N THR A 95 -12.85 5.77 -12.19
CA THR A 95 -13.00 4.59 -13.06
C THR A 95 -14.46 4.20 -13.25
N LEU A 96 -15.40 4.83 -12.55
CA LEU A 96 -16.81 4.74 -12.92
C LEU A 96 -17.04 5.71 -14.10
N PRO A 97 -17.51 5.21 -15.25
CA PRO A 97 -17.96 6.09 -16.32
C PRO A 97 -19.10 6.97 -15.79
N ASP A 98 -19.09 8.25 -16.16
CA ASP A 98 -20.26 9.11 -16.02
C ASP A 98 -21.39 8.48 -16.85
N GLY A 99 -22.38 7.95 -16.14
CA GLY A 99 -23.61 7.40 -16.69
C GLY A 99 -23.51 5.98 -17.26
N SER A 100 -24.06 5.02 -16.53
CA SER A 100 -24.39 3.67 -17.01
C SER A 100 -23.22 2.67 -17.21
N ASP A 101 -23.43 1.48 -16.67
CA ASP A 101 -22.69 0.23 -16.89
C ASP A 101 -21.15 0.21 -16.63
N LEU A 102 -20.82 0.05 -15.35
CA LEU A 102 -19.69 -0.72 -14.79
C LEU A 102 -18.57 -1.19 -15.74
N LEU A 103 -17.51 -0.38 -15.93
CA LEU A 103 -16.22 -0.87 -16.42
C LEU A 103 -15.03 -0.46 -15.54
N GLN A 104 -14.85 -1.20 -14.46
CA GLN A 104 -13.56 -1.34 -13.78
C GLN A 104 -12.53 -2.01 -14.72
N ASN A 105 -11.78 -1.19 -15.45
CA ASN A 105 -10.59 -1.63 -16.18
C ASN A 105 -9.37 -1.59 -15.26
N LYS A 106 -9.17 -2.68 -14.51
CA LYS A 106 -7.89 -3.00 -13.86
C LYS A 106 -6.84 -3.25 -14.96
N LYS A 107 -5.94 -2.28 -15.15
CA LYS A 107 -4.84 -2.33 -16.12
C LYS A 107 -3.88 -3.47 -15.78
N GLN A 108 -4.02 -4.62 -16.44
CA GLN A 108 -2.96 -5.63 -16.54
C GLN A 108 -2.12 -5.34 -17.79
N LYS A 109 -0.79 -5.40 -17.63
CA LYS A 109 0.19 -5.30 -18.72
C LYS A 109 -0.08 -6.43 -19.73
N ALA A 110 -0.61 -6.09 -20.90
CA ALA A 110 -0.56 -6.94 -22.08
C ALA A 110 0.65 -6.50 -22.92
N SER A 111 1.75 -7.24 -22.81
CA SER A 111 2.85 -7.18 -23.77
C SER A 111 2.50 -8.10 -24.95
N GLY A 112 2.07 -7.54 -26.07
CA GLY A 112 1.84 -8.30 -27.30
C GLY A 112 1.23 -7.45 -28.43
N PRO A 113 1.40 -7.84 -29.71
CA PRO A 113 0.95 -7.06 -30.87
C PRO A 113 -0.56 -6.71 -30.84
N PRO A 114 -0.95 -5.52 -31.32
CA PRO A 114 -2.24 -4.88 -31.03
C PRO A 114 -3.48 -5.56 -31.66
N GLU A 115 -3.28 -6.49 -32.58
CA GLU A 115 -4.34 -7.19 -33.31
C GLU A 115 -5.18 -8.16 -32.45
N LYS A 116 -4.70 -8.57 -31.27
CA LYS A 116 -5.47 -9.44 -30.33
C LYS A 116 -6.04 -8.69 -29.11
N ALA A 117 -5.92 -7.36 -29.06
CA ALA A 117 -6.22 -6.57 -27.86
C ALA A 117 -7.71 -6.25 -27.64
N PHE A 118 -8.59 -6.50 -28.61
CA PHE A 118 -9.99 -6.08 -28.52
C PHE A 118 -10.90 -7.02 -27.70
N ASN A 119 -10.51 -8.29 -27.49
CA ASN A 119 -11.40 -9.27 -26.84
C ASN A 119 -11.20 -9.41 -25.32
N VAL A 120 -10.21 -8.70 -24.74
CA VAL A 120 -9.91 -8.81 -23.30
C VAL A 120 -11.01 -8.19 -22.43
N VAL A 121 -11.59 -7.08 -22.89
CA VAL A 121 -12.63 -6.35 -22.15
C VAL A 121 -13.94 -7.14 -22.16
N GLU A 122 -14.37 -7.66 -23.32
CA GLU A 122 -15.59 -8.50 -23.43
C GLU A 122 -15.51 -9.76 -22.57
N ARG A 123 -14.35 -10.44 -22.59
CA ARG A 123 -14.14 -11.65 -21.78
C ARG A 123 -14.17 -11.34 -20.28
N ASN A 124 -13.66 -10.18 -19.87
CA ASN A 124 -13.72 -9.74 -18.48
C ASN A 124 -15.14 -9.41 -18.02
N ILE A 125 -15.96 -8.81 -18.88
CA ILE A 125 -17.38 -8.54 -18.59
C ILE A 125 -18.14 -9.86 -18.42
N ALA A 126 -17.93 -10.81 -19.34
CA ALA A 126 -18.56 -12.13 -19.27
C ALA A 126 -18.17 -12.90 -18.01
N ASP A 127 -16.89 -12.90 -17.63
CA ASP A 127 -16.37 -13.52 -16.40
C ASP A 127 -16.99 -12.91 -15.12
N LYS A 128 -17.09 -11.57 -15.07
CA LYS A 128 -17.75 -10.86 -13.96
C LYS A 128 -19.23 -11.21 -13.87
N ARG A 129 -19.94 -11.30 -15.00
CA ARG A 129 -21.35 -11.70 -15.05
C ARG A 129 -21.52 -13.14 -14.59
N ALA A 130 -20.69 -14.08 -15.07
CA ALA A 130 -20.71 -15.46 -14.62
C ALA A 130 -20.48 -15.58 -13.11
N SER A 131 -19.44 -14.91 -12.59
CA SER A 131 -19.11 -14.90 -11.16
C SER A 131 -20.28 -14.36 -10.32
N ARG A 132 -20.90 -13.25 -10.73
CA ARG A 132 -22.09 -12.71 -10.04
C ARG A 132 -23.23 -13.70 -10.02
N MET A 133 -23.50 -14.40 -11.12
CA MET A 133 -24.55 -15.40 -11.17
C MET A 133 -24.24 -16.54 -10.18
N PHE A 134 -23.03 -17.10 -10.19
CA PHE A 134 -22.65 -18.17 -9.26
C PHE A 134 -22.80 -17.77 -7.80
N TYR A 135 -22.31 -16.59 -7.40
CA TYR A 135 -22.40 -16.14 -6.01
C TYR A 135 -23.81 -15.69 -5.60
N ALA A 136 -24.59 -15.10 -6.51
CA ALA A 136 -25.99 -14.77 -6.25
C ALA A 136 -26.85 -16.03 -6.09
N THR A 137 -26.62 -17.06 -6.91
CA THR A 137 -27.31 -18.35 -6.80
C THR A 137 -26.84 -19.20 -5.62
N ALA A 138 -25.63 -18.97 -5.11
CA ALA A 138 -25.11 -19.69 -3.94
C ALA A 138 -25.62 -19.13 -2.61
N LEU A 139 -26.33 -18.00 -2.62
CA LEU A 139 -26.87 -17.33 -1.42
C LEU A 139 -28.37 -17.54 -1.24
N THR A 140 -29.03 -18.32 -2.10
CA THR A 140 -30.43 -18.73 -1.90
C THR A 140 -30.47 -20.10 -1.23
N PRO A 141 -30.73 -20.21 0.08
CA PRO A 141 -31.16 -21.48 0.65
C PRO A 141 -32.60 -21.68 0.19
N GLU A 142 -32.81 -22.43 -0.88
CA GLU A 142 -33.96 -23.34 -1.04
C GLU A 142 -33.69 -24.27 -2.22
N ALA A 143 -33.76 -25.56 -1.93
CA ALA A 143 -33.70 -26.65 -2.89
C ALA A 143 -34.88 -26.60 -3.88
N SER A 144 -34.63 -26.91 -5.16
CA SER A 144 -35.33 -27.97 -5.91
C SER A 144 -35.22 -27.75 -7.43
N GLY A 145 -34.51 -28.68 -8.08
CA GLY A 145 -34.78 -29.15 -9.45
C GLY A 145 -34.71 -28.14 -10.60
N LEU A 146 -33.60 -28.16 -11.36
CA LEU A 146 -33.73 -28.12 -12.81
C LEU A 146 -32.63 -28.94 -13.50
N HIS A 147 -33.11 -29.79 -14.38
CA HIS A 147 -32.45 -30.89 -15.07
C HIS A 147 -31.33 -30.39 -16.00
N VAL A 148 -30.08 -30.77 -15.71
CA VAL A 148 -28.98 -30.61 -16.67
C VAL A 148 -29.07 -31.75 -17.68
N VAL A 149 -29.70 -31.48 -18.83
CA VAL A 149 -29.56 -32.33 -20.01
C VAL A 149 -28.11 -32.26 -20.48
N ARG A 150 -27.37 -33.34 -20.24
CA ARG A 150 -26.04 -33.58 -20.80
C ARG A 150 -26.22 -34.20 -22.20
N PRO A 151 -25.66 -33.62 -23.26
CA PRO A 151 -25.31 -34.42 -24.43
C PRO A 151 -23.98 -35.14 -24.17
N MET A 152 -23.95 -36.41 -24.52
CA MET A 152 -22.83 -37.35 -24.45
C MET A 152 -22.89 -38.20 -25.74
N PRO A 153 -21.77 -38.79 -26.14
CA PRO A 153 -20.70 -38.23 -26.97
C PRO A 153 -21.03 -38.17 -28.48
#